data_AF-A0A6J4UTE1-F1
#
_entry.id   AF-A0A6J4UTE1-F1
#
_cell.length_a   1.000
_cell.length_b   1.000
_cell.length_c   1.000
_cell.angle_alpha   90.00
_cell.angle_beta   90.00
_cell.angle_gamma   90.00
#
_symmetry.space_group_name_H-M   'P 1'
#
loop_
_entity.id
_entity.type
_entity.pdbx_description
1 polymer ?
#
loop_
_entity_poly.entity_id
_entity_poly.type
_entity_poly.pdbx_seq_one_letter_code
_entity_poly.pdbx_strand_id
1 'polypeptide(L)' 'EPEDIANAALFLASDDASWLTGAILPVDGGLMAGNGQMNRELVGDV' A
#
# COMPACT_ATOMS: atom_id res chain seq x y z
N GLU A 1 4.05 -8.11 7.48
CA GLU A 1 4.18 -9.57 7.65
C GLU A 1 3.74 -10.31 6.39
N PRO A 2 4.16 -11.57 6.14
CA PRO A 2 3.74 -12.33 4.95
C PRO A 2 2.21 -12.41 4.77
N GLU A 3 1.47 -12.43 5.87
CA GLU A 3 0.01 -12.51 5.91
C GLU A 3 -0.66 -11.27 5.29
N ASP A 4 -0.01 -10.09 5.33
CA ASP A 4 -0.55 -8.86 4.73
C ASP A 4 -0.65 -9.01 3.20
N ILE A 5 0.37 -9.63 2.60
CA ILE A 5 0.38 -9.93 1.15
C ILE A 5 -0.65 -11.01 0.83
N ALA A 6 -0.74 -12.07 1.65
CA ALA A 6 -1.70 -13.16 1.43
C ALA A 6 -3.15 -12.66 1.46
N ASN A 7 -3.48 -11.79 2.42
CA ASN A 7 -4.82 -11.21 2.54
C ASN A 7 -5.13 -10.25 1.39
N ALA A 8 -4.16 -9.42 0.95
CA ALA A 8 -4.35 -8.54 -0.20
C ALA A 8 -4.56 -9.33 -1.50
N ALA A 9 -3.79 -10.42 -1.69
CA ALA A 9 -3.97 -11.32 -2.83
C ALA A 9 -5.33 -12.03 -2.79
N LEU A 10 -5.76 -12.48 -1.62
CA LEU A 10 -7.07 -13.11 -1.43
C LEU A 10 -8.22 -12.13 -1.76
N PHE A 11 -8.12 -10.87 -1.33
CA PHE A 11 -9.08 -9.83 -1.67
C PHE A 11 -9.14 -9.59 -3.19
N LEU A 12 -7.98 -9.41 -3.86
CA LEU A 12 -7.96 -9.20 -5.31
C LEU A 12 -8.51 -10.39 -6.11
N ALA A 13 -8.46 -11.60 -5.55
CA ALA A 13 -9.02 -12.80 -6.15
C ALA A 13 -10.49 -13.05 -5.81
N SER A 14 -11.10 -12.25 -4.92
CA SER A 14 -12.49 -12.43 -4.48
C SER A 14 -13.49 -11.63 -5.32
N ASP A 15 -14.78 -11.93 -5.15
CA ASP A 15 -15.87 -11.20 -5.78
C ASP A 15 -15.96 -9.73 -5.30
N ASP A 16 -15.40 -9.42 -4.12
CA ASP A 16 -15.37 -8.06 -3.56
C ASP A 16 -14.49 -7.12 -4.41
N ALA A 17 -13.52 -7.69 -5.16
CA ALA A 17 -12.68 -6.95 -6.10
C ALA A 17 -13.24 -6.94 -7.53
N SER A 18 -14.51 -7.31 -7.76
CA SER A 18 -15.12 -7.46 -9.11
C SER A 18 -15.02 -6.23 -10.03
N TRP A 19 -14.81 -5.04 -9.47
CA TRP A 19 -14.61 -3.79 -10.21
C TRP A 19 -13.14 -3.32 -10.29
N LEU A 20 -12.21 -4.01 -9.65
CA LEU A 20 -10.79 -3.66 -9.64
C LEU A 20 -10.03 -4.51 -10.67
N THR A 21 -9.50 -3.85 -11.70
CA THR A 21 -8.61 -4.47 -12.69
C THR A 21 -7.60 -3.47 -13.24
N GLY A 22 -6.45 -3.95 -13.69
CA GLY A 22 -5.37 -3.12 -14.25
C GLY A 22 -4.69 -2.17 -13.25
N ALA A 23 -5.05 -2.22 -11.97
CA ALA A 23 -4.46 -1.43 -10.91
C ALA A 23 -3.38 -2.20 -10.15
N ILE A 24 -2.38 -1.48 -9.63
CA ILE A 24 -1.41 -2.00 -8.66
C ILE A 24 -1.93 -1.63 -7.27
N LEU A 25 -2.07 -2.60 -6.37
CA LEU A 25 -2.38 -2.38 -4.96
C LEU A 25 -1.09 -2.45 -4.13
N PRO A 26 -0.52 -1.31 -3.67
CA PRO A 26 0.67 -1.32 -2.83
C PRO A 26 0.34 -1.87 -1.43
N VAL A 27 1.18 -2.78 -0.95
CA VAL A 27 1.10 -3.34 0.41
C VAL A 27 2.47 -3.15 1.07
N ASP A 28 2.82 -1.90 1.29
CA ASP A 28 4.17 -1.46 1.68
C ASP A 28 4.20 -0.66 2.99
N GLY A 29 3.10 -0.69 3.76
CA GLY A 29 2.97 0.10 4.98
C GLY A 29 2.89 1.61 4.77
N GLY A 30 2.59 2.08 3.55
CA GLY A 30 2.49 3.50 3.23
C GLY A 30 3.81 4.15 2.81
N LEU A 31 4.86 3.35 2.55
CA LEU A 31 6.18 3.86 2.14
C LEU A 31 6.08 4.70 0.85
N MET A 32 5.35 4.23 -0.15
CA MET A 32 5.14 4.93 -1.43
C MET A 32 4.14 6.08 -1.34
N ALA A 33 3.29 6.12 -0.32
CA ALA A 33 2.37 7.24 -0.08
C ALA A 33 3.09 8.49 0.47
N GLY A 34 4.36 8.34 0.84
CA GLY A 34 5.17 9.38 1.48
C GLY A 34 5.11 9.26 2.99
N ASN A 35 6.28 9.08 3.61
CA ASN A 35 6.40 9.11 5.06
C ASN A 35 6.58 10.58 5.51
N GLY A 36 5.50 11.22 5.94
CA GLY A 36 5.52 12.61 6.38
C GLY A 36 6.44 12.87 7.59
N GLN A 37 6.75 11.86 8.41
CA GLN A 37 7.78 12.00 9.45
C GLN A 37 9.19 11.93 8.85
N MET A 38 9.49 10.91 8.06
CA MET A 38 10.79 10.77 7.40
C MET A 38 11.11 11.94 6.47
N ASN A 39 10.10 12.48 5.76
CA ASN A 39 10.28 13.67 4.93
C ASN A 39 10.71 14.87 5.79
N ARG A 40 10.05 15.10 6.94
CA ARG A 40 10.44 16.17 7.89
C ARG A 40 11.84 15.96 8.46
N GLU A 41 12.25 14.71 8.70
CA GLU A 41 13.59 14.39 9.21
C GLU A 41 14.70 14.56 8.16
N LEU A 42 14.43 14.23 6.90
CA LEU A 42 15.43 14.25 5.82
C LEU A 42 15.62 15.63 5.19
N VAL A 43 14.55 16.40 5.01
CA VAL A 43 14.59 17.71 4.33
C VAL A 43 14.26 18.89 5.24
N GLY A 44 13.88 18.66 6.50
CA GLY A 44 13.51 19.73 7.43
C GLY A 44 12.16 20.38 7.10
N ASP A 45 11.69 21.25 7.98
CA ASP A 45 10.49 22.06 7.72
C ASP A 45 10.81 23.13 6.68
N VAL A 46 10.29 22.95 5.46
CA VAL A 46 10.29 23.95 4.37
C VAL A 46 8.97 24.70 4.32
#